data_AF-A0A4Z1T0D7-F1
#
_entry.id   AF-A0A4Z1T0D7-F1
#
_cell.length_a   1.000
_cell.length_b   1.000
_cell.length_c   1.000
_cell.angle_alpha   90.00
_cell.angle_beta   90.00
_cell.angle_gamma   90.00
#
_symmetry.space_group_name_H-M   'P 1'
#
loop_
_entity.id
_entity.type
_entity.pdbx_description
1 polymer ?
#
loop_
_entity_poly.entity_id
_entity_poly.type
_entity_poly.pdbx_seq_one_letter_code
_entity_poly.pdbx_strand_id
1 'polypeptide(L)'
;MSVLRGAWDVADAYLGDVLLPSLIGDGLFNLCLAGLCTALLALGLVVRRQRRSRDVYVLDFAVFQPKDQDFVMNNSQLLRVAMTRFGYSAPALNFMRRVAEKAGLGHETYMPLSFKAYDCTITTAREEAETVIFGAIDELFEKTGISPQQIGCIITNCSLFCPTPSLSSMIVNHYGFDSSVKTFSLGGMGCSASMIGLDLGRMVMHYTPGLVLLISTENMTLNFYRGENRSMLLQNILFRMGCSAVLLSPTESFSLGRGRTLYAKYRLKDLVRTHHGASDDSYRCVYQTTDDAGVIGVSIGKTVPKCAGKALQENMITVFKRNLPPSEVLRFLVHSLWRRGLGYKLGLCYDIVEKDGKPCKVRPAPFKPVISRVFDHLCFHTGGRGVLDEMEHLLNLNEEQMAASRATLFRYGNTSSSSVWYELAYHESTHAVRPGSRVWQISFGSGFKCNSAIWVATRHYRSTIPTIFDHQDPEYTWSKAKEKPYALEDDIQNMIFEDSCQVYRDEQDTQEYERFCAKFHSRLEQDFGLAANVASKQELPIIS
;
A
#
# COMPACT_ATOMS: atom_id res chain seq x y z
N MET A 1 20.05 -61.91 1.02
CA MET A 1 20.32 -60.47 0.86
C MET A 1 21.70 -60.16 0.23
N SER A 2 22.74 -61.00 0.40
CA SER A 2 24.05 -60.77 -0.25
C SER A 2 24.06 -61.07 -1.76
N VAL A 3 23.34 -62.10 -2.22
CA VAL A 3 23.25 -62.47 -3.65
C VAL A 3 22.52 -61.41 -4.48
N LEU A 4 21.51 -60.74 -3.91
CA LEU A 4 20.81 -59.63 -4.57
C LEU A 4 21.69 -58.38 -4.70
N ARG A 5 22.55 -58.07 -3.72
CA ARG A 5 23.49 -56.94 -3.82
C ARG A 5 24.50 -57.16 -4.95
N GLY A 6 25.10 -58.35 -5.04
CA GLY A 6 26.04 -58.68 -6.12
C GLY A 6 25.40 -58.62 -7.52
N ALA A 7 24.10 -58.94 -7.65
CA ALA A 7 23.39 -58.81 -8.92
C ALA A 7 23.17 -57.33 -9.34
N TRP A 8 22.91 -56.44 -8.38
CA TRP A 8 22.82 -55.00 -8.64
C TRP A 8 24.18 -54.39 -8.96
N ASP A 9 25.25 -54.83 -8.28
CA ASP A 9 26.62 -54.35 -8.55
C ASP A 9 27.08 -54.76 -9.96
N VAL A 10 26.73 -55.97 -10.42
CA VAL A 10 27.02 -56.44 -11.80
C VAL A 10 26.15 -55.73 -12.84
N ALA A 11 24.87 -55.44 -12.53
CA ALA A 11 24.00 -54.68 -13.41
C ALA A 11 24.47 -53.22 -13.55
N ASP A 12 24.93 -52.60 -12.46
CA ASP A 12 25.49 -51.24 -12.44
C ASP A 12 26.80 -51.18 -13.25
N ALA A 13 27.69 -52.16 -13.08
CA ALA A 13 28.91 -52.27 -13.89
C ALA A 13 28.60 -52.45 -15.39
N TYR A 14 27.62 -53.28 -15.76
CA TYR A 14 27.21 -53.45 -17.16
C TYR A 14 26.59 -52.18 -17.75
N LEU A 15 25.75 -51.48 -16.98
CA LEU A 15 25.15 -50.21 -17.38
C LEU A 15 26.22 -49.11 -17.56
N GLY A 16 27.18 -49.02 -16.65
CA GLY A 16 28.25 -48.02 -16.65
C GLY A 16 29.35 -48.27 -17.67
N ASP A 17 29.86 -49.51 -17.77
CA ASP A 17 31.07 -49.83 -18.54
C ASP A 17 30.79 -50.33 -19.97
N VAL A 18 29.56 -50.79 -20.26
CA VAL A 18 29.21 -51.40 -21.57
C VAL A 18 28.08 -50.64 -22.27
N LEU A 19 26.98 -50.39 -21.57
CA LEU A 19 25.80 -49.77 -22.19
C LEU A 19 26.01 -48.26 -22.42
N LEU A 20 26.54 -47.54 -21.42
CA LEU A 20 26.78 -46.09 -21.53
C LEU A 20 27.77 -45.75 -22.66
N PRO A 21 28.94 -46.41 -22.78
CA PRO A 21 29.90 -46.09 -23.84
C PRO A 21 29.40 -46.48 -25.24
N SER A 22 28.60 -47.55 -25.37
CA SER A 22 28.00 -47.93 -26.66
C SER A 22 26.89 -46.96 -27.10
N LEU A 23 26.06 -46.49 -26.17
CA LEU A 23 25.07 -45.44 -26.42
C LEU A 23 25.72 -44.10 -26.78
N ILE A 24 26.80 -43.72 -26.09
CA ILE A 24 27.58 -42.50 -26.41
C ILE A 24 28.33 -42.63 -27.74
N GLY A 25 28.68 -43.85 -28.19
CA GLY A 25 29.28 -44.10 -29.50
C GLY A 25 28.28 -44.08 -30.67
N ASP A 26 26.97 -44.21 -30.40
CA ASP A 26 25.93 -44.24 -31.43
C ASP A 26 25.58 -42.82 -31.89
N GLY A 27 25.90 -42.52 -33.16
CA GLY A 27 25.63 -41.24 -33.79
C GLY A 27 24.15 -40.85 -33.76
N LEU A 28 23.22 -41.82 -33.77
CA LEU A 28 21.79 -41.57 -33.71
C LEU A 28 21.35 -41.13 -32.30
N PHE A 29 21.89 -41.76 -31.25
CA PHE A 29 21.62 -41.40 -29.85
C PHE A 29 22.13 -39.99 -29.54
N ASN A 30 23.35 -39.65 -29.98
CA ASN A 30 23.91 -38.31 -29.83
C ASN A 30 23.09 -37.24 -30.59
N LEU A 31 22.59 -37.55 -31.80
CA LEU A 31 21.71 -36.65 -32.54
C LEU A 31 20.38 -36.40 -31.81
N CYS A 32 19.77 -37.46 -31.27
CA CYS A 32 18.54 -37.38 -30.49
C CYS A 32 18.74 -36.56 -29.20
N LEU A 33 19.84 -36.78 -28.48
CA LEU A 33 20.18 -36.04 -27.26
C LEU A 33 20.46 -34.56 -27.56
N ALA A 34 21.21 -34.27 -28.62
CA ALA A 34 21.44 -32.91 -29.09
C ALA A 34 20.13 -32.23 -29.52
N GLY A 35 19.22 -32.94 -30.21
CA GLY A 35 17.90 -32.45 -30.57
C GLY A 35 17.04 -32.11 -29.35
N LEU A 36 17.01 -32.98 -28.34
CA LEU A 36 16.29 -32.76 -27.08
C LEU A 36 16.84 -31.56 -26.31
N CYS A 37 18.16 -31.45 -26.14
CA CYS A 37 18.80 -30.31 -25.49
C CYS A 37 18.48 -29.00 -26.23
N THR A 38 18.53 -29.00 -27.56
CA THR A 38 18.21 -27.83 -28.39
C THR A 38 16.73 -27.44 -28.26
N ALA A 39 15.81 -28.41 -28.26
CA ALA A 39 14.38 -28.19 -28.06
C ALA A 39 14.08 -27.63 -26.65
N LEU A 40 14.73 -28.15 -25.60
CA LEU A 40 14.62 -27.65 -24.24
C LEU A 40 15.19 -26.24 -24.09
N LEU A 41 16.31 -25.93 -24.77
CA LEU A 41 16.87 -24.57 -24.85
C LEU A 41 15.93 -23.62 -25.58
N ALA A 42 15.39 -24.01 -26.73
CA ALA A 42 14.43 -23.22 -27.49
C ALA A 42 13.15 -22.97 -26.67
N LEU A 43 12.61 -24.01 -26.01
CA LEU A 43 11.48 -23.89 -25.09
C LEU A 43 11.82 -22.96 -23.91
N GLY A 44 13.00 -23.10 -23.32
CA GLY A 44 13.50 -22.22 -22.27
C GLY A 44 13.61 -20.76 -22.71
N LEU A 45 14.06 -20.51 -23.94
CA LEU A 45 14.13 -19.18 -24.54
C LEU A 45 12.75 -18.62 -24.85
N VAL A 46 11.81 -19.41 -25.36
CA VAL A 46 10.42 -19.02 -25.60
C VAL A 46 9.72 -18.69 -24.29
N VAL A 47 9.82 -19.55 -23.28
CA VAL A 47 9.28 -19.32 -21.93
C VAL A 47 9.92 -18.08 -21.30
N ARG A 48 11.24 -17.91 -21.43
CA ARG A 48 11.95 -16.71 -20.94
C ARG A 48 11.49 -15.45 -21.67
N ARG A 49 11.28 -15.49 -22.98
CA ARG A 49 10.78 -14.37 -23.78
C ARG A 49 9.34 -14.02 -23.41
N GLN A 50 8.46 -15.01 -23.26
CA GLN A 50 7.10 -14.82 -22.78
C GLN A 50 7.05 -14.27 -21.34
N ARG A 51 7.96 -14.71 -20.46
CA ARG A 51 8.09 -14.16 -19.10
C ARG A 51 8.58 -12.71 -19.10
N ARG A 52 9.62 -12.39 -19.90
CA ARG A 52 10.12 -11.02 -20.07
C ARG A 52 9.06 -10.07 -20.63
N SER A 53 8.18 -10.58 -21.49
CA SER A 53 7.03 -9.83 -22.01
C SER A 53 6.00 -9.42 -20.95
N ARG A 54 6.12 -9.90 -19.71
CA ARG A 54 5.22 -9.59 -18.58
C ARG A 54 5.93 -8.84 -17.44
N ASP A 55 7.21 -8.54 -17.60
CA ASP A 55 7.95 -7.73 -16.64
C ASP A 55 7.42 -6.29 -16.71
N VAL A 56 7.29 -5.67 -15.54
CA VAL A 56 6.90 -4.28 -15.39
C VAL A 56 7.99 -3.61 -14.59
N TYR A 57 8.44 -2.46 -15.07
CA TYR A 57 9.47 -1.66 -14.45
C TYR A 57 8.93 -0.28 -14.13
N VAL A 58 9.30 0.26 -12.98
CA VAL A 58 9.16 1.69 -12.69
C VAL A 58 10.45 2.36 -13.13
N LEU A 59 10.38 3.18 -14.17
CA LEU A 59 11.49 4.01 -14.62
C LEU A 59 11.78 5.10 -13.60
N ASP A 60 10.74 5.87 -13.27
CA ASP A 60 10.77 6.86 -12.21
C ASP A 60 9.34 7.16 -11.73
N PHE A 61 9.22 7.91 -10.65
CA PHE A 61 7.96 8.45 -10.16
C PHE A 61 8.18 9.78 -9.42
N ALA A 62 7.15 10.60 -9.37
CA ALA A 62 7.12 11.83 -8.58
C ALA A 62 5.83 11.88 -7.75
N VAL A 63 5.87 12.64 -6.68
CA VAL A 63 4.72 12.88 -5.79
C VAL A 63 4.53 14.39 -5.67
N PHE A 64 3.28 14.84 -5.75
CA PHE A 64 2.98 16.26 -5.72
C PHE A 64 3.29 16.85 -4.33
N GLN A 65 4.03 17.95 -4.33
CA GLN A 65 4.37 18.71 -3.12
C GLN A 65 4.10 20.19 -3.39
N PRO A 66 3.13 20.80 -2.70
CA PRO A 66 2.88 22.24 -2.84
C PRO A 66 4.12 23.06 -2.48
N LYS A 67 4.54 23.93 -3.41
CA LYS A 67 5.60 24.91 -3.17
C LYS A 67 5.07 26.12 -2.38
N ASP A 68 3.78 26.43 -2.55
CA ASP A 68 3.12 27.55 -1.91
C ASP A 68 2.59 27.16 -0.51
N GLN A 69 2.90 28.01 0.48
CA GLN A 69 2.45 27.86 1.85
C GLN A 69 0.93 28.03 1.99
N ASP A 70 0.28 28.64 1.00
CA ASP A 70 -1.17 28.78 0.97
C ASP A 70 -1.93 27.44 0.89
N PHE A 71 -1.27 26.34 0.50
CA PHE A 71 -1.88 25.01 0.57
C PHE A 71 -1.83 24.39 1.96
N VAL A 72 -0.97 24.89 2.86
CA VAL A 72 -0.84 24.33 4.21
C VAL A 72 -2.11 24.63 5.01
N MET A 73 -2.71 23.56 5.52
CA MET A 73 -3.85 23.61 6.41
C MET A 73 -3.83 22.41 7.38
N ASN A 74 -3.70 22.71 8.67
CA ASN A 74 -3.78 21.71 9.74
C ASN A 74 -5.25 21.43 10.13
N ASN A 75 -5.46 20.44 11.00
CA ASN A 75 -6.81 20.10 11.46
C ASN A 75 -7.49 21.22 12.28
N SER A 76 -6.75 22.03 13.03
CA SER A 76 -7.32 23.18 13.76
C SER A 76 -7.89 24.23 12.81
N GLN A 77 -7.13 24.59 11.78
CA GLN A 77 -7.56 25.53 10.74
C GLN A 77 -8.75 24.98 9.95
N LEU A 78 -8.74 23.68 9.63
CA LEU A 78 -9.86 23.01 8.99
C LEU A 78 -11.12 23.05 9.86
N LEU A 79 -11.01 22.82 11.18
CA LEU A 79 -12.13 22.92 12.11
C LEU A 79 -12.69 24.35 12.21
N ARG A 80 -11.83 25.38 12.16
CA ARG A 80 -12.28 26.78 12.09
C ARG A 80 -13.07 27.05 10.81
N VAL A 81 -12.58 26.55 9.67
CA VAL A 81 -13.26 26.64 8.37
C VAL A 81 -14.61 25.93 8.43
N ALA A 82 -14.65 24.70 8.98
CA ALA A 82 -15.87 23.94 9.20
C ALA A 82 -16.89 24.73 10.03
N MET A 83 -16.46 25.26 11.17
CA MET A 83 -17.32 26.02 12.10
C MET A 83 -17.85 27.31 11.48
N THR A 84 -16.97 28.12 10.90
CA THR A 84 -17.35 29.49 10.50
C THR A 84 -18.14 29.53 9.20
N ARG A 85 -17.96 28.55 8.31
CA ARG A 85 -18.33 28.70 6.89
C ARG A 85 -19.14 27.56 6.33
N PHE A 86 -19.06 26.38 6.94
CA PHE A 86 -19.88 25.23 6.58
C PHE A 86 -21.03 24.98 7.54
N GLY A 87 -21.12 25.71 8.66
CA GLY A 87 -22.32 25.78 9.50
C GLY A 87 -22.67 24.49 10.24
N TYR A 88 -21.68 23.64 10.53
CA TYR A 88 -21.90 22.39 11.28
C TYR A 88 -22.41 22.65 12.70
N SER A 89 -23.28 21.76 13.19
CA SER A 89 -23.69 21.75 14.58
C SER A 89 -22.52 21.48 15.55
N ALA A 90 -22.67 21.92 16.79
CA ALA A 90 -21.71 21.67 17.86
C ALA A 90 -21.39 20.17 18.07
N PRO A 91 -22.37 19.23 18.03
CA PRO A 91 -22.09 17.80 18.06
C PRO A 91 -21.20 17.31 16.90
N ALA A 92 -21.42 17.79 15.68
CA ALA A 92 -20.63 17.42 14.51
C ALA A 92 -19.19 17.95 14.62
N LEU A 93 -19.03 19.21 15.05
CA LEU A 93 -17.71 19.82 15.31
C LEU A 93 -16.96 19.10 16.43
N ASN A 94 -17.63 18.76 17.52
CA ASN A 94 -17.08 17.97 18.62
C ASN A 94 -16.59 16.59 18.14
N PHE A 95 -17.38 15.93 17.31
CA PHE A 95 -16.99 14.65 16.72
C PHE A 95 -15.75 14.80 15.84
N MET A 96 -15.75 15.77 14.91
CA MET A 96 -14.61 16.04 14.04
C MET A 96 -13.34 16.41 14.84
N ARG A 97 -13.46 17.20 15.92
CA ARG A 97 -12.35 17.49 16.85
C ARG A 97 -11.75 16.21 17.44
N ARG A 98 -12.59 15.35 18.03
CA ARG A 98 -12.13 14.07 18.63
C ARG A 98 -11.43 13.17 17.62
N VAL A 99 -11.93 13.14 16.38
CA VAL A 99 -11.30 12.38 15.30
C VAL A 99 -9.95 13.01 14.94
N ALA A 100 -9.88 14.34 14.83
CA ALA A 100 -8.68 15.06 14.46
C ALA A 100 -7.52 14.86 15.46
N GLU A 101 -7.81 14.82 16.77
CA GLU A 101 -6.84 14.52 17.83
C GLU A 101 -6.19 13.13 17.69
N LYS A 102 -6.92 12.18 17.08
CA LYS A 102 -6.51 10.78 16.93
C LYS A 102 -6.09 10.43 15.50
N ALA A 103 -6.22 11.35 14.55
CA ALA A 103 -6.06 11.08 13.13
C ALA A 103 -4.61 10.76 12.74
N GLY A 104 -3.64 11.28 13.49
CA GLY A 104 -2.20 11.10 13.24
C GLY A 104 -1.61 12.06 12.21
N LEU A 105 -2.33 13.13 11.88
CA LEU A 105 -1.89 14.17 10.95
C LEU A 105 -1.09 15.25 11.70
N GLY A 106 -0.04 15.75 11.07
CA GLY A 106 0.77 16.85 11.59
C GLY A 106 0.21 18.24 11.24
N HIS A 107 0.97 19.27 11.58
CA HIS A 107 0.59 20.67 11.37
C HIS A 107 0.79 21.18 9.94
N GLU A 108 1.49 20.42 9.10
CA GLU A 108 1.93 20.87 7.77
C GLU A 108 1.29 20.02 6.66
N THR A 109 0.05 19.60 6.84
CA THR A 109 -0.70 18.87 5.79
C THR A 109 -1.32 19.82 4.76
N TYR A 110 -1.71 19.29 3.60
CA TYR A 110 -2.14 20.11 2.45
C TYR A 110 -3.61 19.97 2.08
N MET A 111 -4.27 21.10 1.86
CA MET A 111 -5.68 21.20 1.44
C MET A 111 -5.80 22.12 0.22
N PRO A 112 -6.80 21.91 -0.66
CA PRO A 112 -6.94 22.75 -1.84
C PRO A 112 -7.39 24.17 -1.47
N LEU A 113 -6.94 25.15 -2.26
CA LEU A 113 -7.21 26.57 -2.01
C LEU A 113 -8.71 26.92 -2.00
N SER A 114 -9.52 26.11 -2.68
CA SER A 114 -10.98 26.17 -2.67
C SER A 114 -11.58 26.19 -1.26
N PHE A 115 -10.96 25.53 -0.28
CA PHE A 115 -11.43 25.51 1.11
C PHE A 115 -11.18 26.83 1.81
N LYS A 116 -10.04 27.48 1.54
CA LYS A 116 -9.74 28.83 2.05
C LYS A 116 -10.63 29.89 1.39
N ALA A 117 -10.91 29.72 0.10
CA ALA A 117 -11.76 30.60 -0.70
C ALA A 117 -13.27 30.35 -0.48
N TYR A 118 -13.65 29.22 0.12
CA TYR A 118 -15.03 28.75 0.27
C TYR A 118 -15.78 28.55 -1.06
N ASP A 119 -15.04 28.22 -2.12
CA ASP A 119 -15.58 27.94 -3.44
C ASP A 119 -15.36 26.48 -3.78
N CYS A 120 -16.35 25.65 -3.45
CA CYS A 120 -16.35 24.22 -3.76
C CYS A 120 -17.26 23.93 -4.95
N THR A 121 -16.84 24.35 -6.14
CA THR A 121 -17.55 24.13 -7.40
C THR A 121 -16.83 23.09 -8.26
N ILE A 122 -17.46 22.67 -9.36
CA ILE A 122 -16.79 21.81 -10.33
C ILE A 122 -15.60 22.52 -10.99
N THR A 123 -15.63 23.84 -11.10
CA THR A 123 -14.53 24.65 -11.64
C THR A 123 -13.32 24.56 -10.73
N THR A 124 -13.47 24.87 -9.44
CA THR A 124 -12.37 24.81 -8.48
C THR A 124 -11.89 23.37 -8.22
N ALA A 125 -12.76 22.37 -8.36
CA ALA A 125 -12.33 20.98 -8.36
C ALA A 125 -11.48 20.61 -9.58
N ARG A 126 -11.76 21.17 -10.77
CA ARG A 126 -10.87 21.02 -11.92
C ARG A 126 -9.53 21.69 -11.65
N GLU A 127 -9.52 22.89 -11.10
CA GLU A 127 -8.29 23.61 -10.74
C GLU A 127 -7.43 22.84 -9.73
N GLU A 128 -8.05 22.23 -8.70
CA GLU A 128 -7.35 21.31 -7.78
C GLU A 128 -6.71 20.15 -8.54
N ALA A 129 -7.48 19.48 -9.41
CA ALA A 129 -7.00 18.34 -10.18
C ALA A 129 -5.84 18.74 -11.12
N GLU A 130 -5.96 19.87 -11.82
CA GLU A 130 -4.90 20.43 -12.66
C GLU A 130 -3.64 20.71 -11.84
N THR A 131 -3.78 21.38 -10.69
CA THR A 131 -2.66 21.73 -9.81
C THR A 131 -1.87 20.50 -9.39
N VAL A 132 -2.54 19.48 -8.85
CA VAL A 132 -1.87 18.29 -8.30
C VAL A 132 -1.34 17.36 -9.40
N ILE A 133 -2.10 17.17 -10.47
CA ILE A 133 -1.73 16.27 -11.56
C ILE A 133 -0.59 16.87 -12.37
N PHE A 134 -0.71 18.12 -12.80
CA PHE A 134 0.34 18.76 -13.59
C PHE A 134 1.61 18.94 -12.77
N GLY A 135 1.50 19.36 -11.50
CA GLY A 135 2.67 19.46 -10.63
C GLY A 135 3.44 18.14 -10.47
N ALA A 136 2.75 17.00 -10.33
CA ALA A 136 3.42 15.69 -10.27
C ALA A 136 4.01 15.25 -11.62
N ILE A 137 3.33 15.51 -12.74
CA ILE A 137 3.83 15.16 -14.08
C ILE A 137 5.03 16.04 -14.45
N ASP A 138 4.99 17.33 -14.16
CA ASP A 138 6.05 18.28 -14.44
C ASP A 138 7.33 17.90 -13.69
N GLU A 139 7.22 17.59 -12.40
CA GLU A 139 8.36 17.10 -11.61
C GLU A 139 8.93 15.81 -12.20
N LEU A 140 8.08 14.86 -12.60
CA LEU A 140 8.51 13.61 -13.23
C LEU A 140 9.21 13.84 -14.57
N PHE A 141 8.66 14.71 -15.43
CA PHE A 141 9.22 15.00 -16.75
C PHE A 141 10.51 15.81 -16.65
N GLU A 142 10.59 16.80 -15.76
CA GLU A 142 11.81 17.56 -15.49
C GLU A 142 12.93 16.63 -15.02
N LYS A 143 12.63 15.76 -14.04
CA LYS A 143 13.58 14.81 -13.48
C LYS A 143 14.09 13.79 -14.49
N THR A 144 13.20 13.26 -15.34
CA THR A 144 13.54 12.18 -16.27
C THR A 144 14.01 12.67 -17.64
N GLY A 145 13.63 13.90 -18.03
CA GLY A 145 13.82 14.43 -19.38
C GLY A 145 12.95 13.75 -20.44
N ILE A 146 11.88 13.09 -20.03
CA ILE A 146 10.93 12.46 -20.97
C ILE A 146 10.04 13.51 -21.62
N SER A 147 9.81 13.34 -22.92
CA SER A 147 8.82 14.14 -23.63
C SER A 147 7.46 13.44 -23.64
N PRO A 148 6.35 14.21 -23.69
CA PRO A 148 5.00 13.64 -23.80
C PRO A 148 4.85 12.63 -24.94
N GLN A 149 5.57 12.82 -26.05
CA GLN A 149 5.51 11.96 -27.24
C GLN A 149 6.08 10.55 -27.02
N GLN A 150 6.80 10.31 -25.92
CA GLN A 150 7.32 8.99 -25.56
C GLN A 150 6.34 8.15 -24.74
N ILE A 151 5.22 8.75 -24.30
CA ILE A 151 4.15 8.07 -23.58
C ILE A 151 3.13 7.55 -24.58
N GLY A 152 2.88 6.24 -24.53
CA GLY A 152 1.85 5.59 -25.34
C GLY A 152 0.51 5.42 -24.65
N CYS A 153 0.51 5.41 -23.31
CA CYS A 153 -0.69 5.17 -22.52
C CYS A 153 -0.71 6.02 -21.26
N ILE A 154 -1.87 6.59 -20.93
CA ILE A 154 -2.13 7.34 -19.70
C ILE A 154 -3.24 6.63 -18.93
N ILE A 155 -2.96 6.26 -17.69
CA ILE A 155 -3.94 5.68 -16.77
C ILE A 155 -4.10 6.66 -15.62
N THR A 156 -5.28 7.23 -15.46
CA THR A 156 -5.62 8.09 -14.33
C THR A 156 -6.53 7.34 -13.37
N ASN A 157 -6.41 7.59 -12.07
CA ASN A 157 -7.39 7.15 -11.09
C ASN A 157 -7.69 8.25 -10.08
N CYS A 158 -8.98 8.49 -9.88
CA CYS A 158 -9.54 9.37 -8.86
C CYS A 158 -10.93 8.82 -8.51
N SER A 159 -11.17 8.51 -7.23
CA SER A 159 -12.37 7.72 -6.89
C SER A 159 -13.65 8.53 -6.93
N LEU A 160 -13.60 9.77 -6.45
CA LEU A 160 -14.78 10.60 -6.21
C LEU A 160 -14.91 11.80 -7.17
N PHE A 161 -13.95 11.99 -8.08
CA PHE A 161 -14.04 13.02 -9.11
C PHE A 161 -13.74 12.44 -10.50
N CYS A 162 -14.82 12.17 -11.25
CA CYS A 162 -14.79 11.61 -12.60
C CYS A 162 -15.54 12.55 -13.56
N PRO A 163 -14.97 13.72 -13.89
CA PRO A 163 -15.64 14.72 -14.71
C PRO A 163 -15.73 14.31 -16.19
N THR A 164 -16.56 15.01 -16.96
CA THR A 164 -16.57 14.95 -18.43
C THR A 164 -16.17 16.32 -18.99
N PRO A 165 -15.12 16.44 -19.83
CA PRO A 165 -14.14 15.40 -20.19
C PRO A 165 -13.33 14.88 -18.99
N SER A 166 -12.76 13.67 -19.13
CA SER A 166 -12.05 12.96 -18.07
C SER A 166 -10.70 13.60 -17.70
N LEU A 167 -10.15 13.21 -16.55
CA LEU A 167 -8.81 13.64 -16.11
C LEU A 167 -7.72 13.22 -17.11
N SER A 168 -7.84 12.06 -17.74
CA SER A 168 -6.90 11.64 -18.76
C SER A 168 -6.97 12.52 -20.02
N SER A 169 -8.16 12.95 -20.44
CA SER A 169 -8.31 13.90 -21.56
C SER A 169 -7.75 15.28 -21.23
N MET A 170 -7.89 15.73 -19.98
CA MET A 170 -7.29 16.96 -19.47
C MET A 170 -5.75 16.92 -19.61
N ILE A 171 -5.11 15.82 -19.22
CA ILE A 171 -3.66 15.62 -19.39
C ILE A 171 -3.27 15.60 -20.87
N VAL A 172 -4.01 14.86 -21.71
CA VAL A 172 -3.76 14.80 -23.16
C VAL A 172 -3.76 16.19 -23.79
N ASN A 173 -4.77 16.99 -23.45
CA ASN A 173 -4.92 18.36 -23.95
C ASN A 173 -3.80 19.29 -23.46
N HIS A 174 -3.47 19.24 -22.16
CA HIS A 174 -2.49 20.16 -21.56
C HIS A 174 -1.08 19.97 -22.14
N TYR A 175 -0.62 18.73 -22.29
CA TYR A 175 0.74 18.43 -22.75
C TYR A 175 0.86 18.14 -24.25
N GLY A 176 -0.26 18.20 -25.00
CA GLY A 176 -0.26 17.96 -26.44
C GLY A 176 0.22 16.55 -26.82
N PHE A 177 -0.31 15.52 -26.15
CA PHE A 177 0.02 14.13 -26.46
C PHE A 177 -0.43 13.74 -27.88
N ASP A 178 0.23 12.74 -28.45
CA ASP A 178 -0.08 12.24 -29.79
C ASP A 178 -1.51 11.67 -29.88
N SER A 179 -2.15 11.84 -31.04
CA SER A 179 -3.51 11.36 -31.31
C SER A 179 -3.73 9.86 -31.12
N SER A 180 -2.67 9.05 -31.13
CA SER A 180 -2.75 7.60 -30.92
C SER A 180 -2.69 7.16 -29.46
N VAL A 181 -2.41 8.08 -28.52
CA VAL A 181 -2.26 7.80 -27.08
C VAL A 181 -3.49 7.10 -26.54
N LYS A 182 -3.28 6.01 -25.79
CA LYS A 182 -4.35 5.28 -25.11
C LYS A 182 -4.62 5.94 -23.78
N THR A 183 -5.89 6.14 -23.43
CA THR A 183 -6.24 6.74 -22.14
C THR A 183 -7.28 5.92 -21.40
N PHE A 184 -7.09 5.80 -20.10
CA PHE A 184 -8.02 5.14 -19.18
C PHE A 184 -8.20 6.01 -17.95
N SER A 185 -9.44 6.22 -17.53
CA SER A 185 -9.78 6.99 -16.33
C SER A 185 -10.60 6.10 -15.41
N LEU A 186 -10.03 5.75 -14.25
CA LEU A 186 -10.62 4.79 -13.33
C LEU A 186 -11.24 5.51 -12.12
N GLY A 187 -12.48 5.17 -11.79
CA GLY A 187 -13.24 5.73 -10.66
C GLY A 187 -13.81 4.66 -9.71
N GLY A 188 -14.25 5.07 -8.52
CA GLY A 188 -15.00 4.20 -7.58
C GLY A 188 -14.23 3.02 -6.97
N MET A 189 -12.90 3.03 -6.98
CA MET A 189 -12.07 1.92 -6.47
C MET A 189 -11.43 2.17 -5.10
N GLY A 190 -11.58 3.38 -4.56
CA GLY A 190 -11.01 3.84 -3.29
C GLY A 190 -9.49 3.93 -3.30
N CYS A 191 -8.88 3.93 -2.12
CA CYS A 191 -7.44 4.12 -1.95
C CYS A 191 -6.56 2.99 -2.52
N SER A 192 -7.16 1.90 -3.02
CA SER A 192 -6.42 0.81 -3.68
C SER A 192 -6.27 1.01 -5.20
N ALA A 193 -6.80 2.10 -5.74
CA ALA A 193 -6.92 2.36 -7.17
C ALA A 193 -5.58 2.41 -7.91
N SER A 194 -4.50 2.89 -7.26
CA SER A 194 -3.18 2.95 -7.89
C SER A 194 -2.63 1.57 -8.26
N MET A 195 -2.74 0.59 -7.35
CA MET A 195 -2.32 -0.79 -7.62
C MET A 195 -3.19 -1.48 -8.68
N ILE A 196 -4.45 -1.07 -8.81
CA ILE A 196 -5.34 -1.54 -9.88
C ILE A 196 -4.92 -0.91 -11.22
N GLY A 197 -4.57 0.38 -11.22
CA GLY A 197 -4.02 1.08 -12.38
C GLY A 197 -2.69 0.47 -12.85
N LEU A 198 -1.84 0.02 -11.92
CA LEU A 198 -0.61 -0.72 -12.22
C LEU A 198 -0.91 -2.05 -12.94
N ASP A 199 -1.91 -2.81 -12.47
CA ASP A 199 -2.32 -4.07 -13.11
C ASP A 199 -2.86 -3.82 -14.52
N LEU A 200 -3.66 -2.78 -14.71
CA LEU A 200 -4.12 -2.35 -16.03
C LEU A 200 -2.94 -1.94 -16.93
N GLY A 201 -1.99 -1.18 -16.40
CA GLY A 201 -0.77 -0.77 -17.10
C GLY A 201 0.03 -1.98 -17.57
N ARG A 202 0.18 -3.00 -16.71
CA ARG A 202 0.81 -4.28 -17.05
C ARG A 202 0.13 -4.98 -18.22
N MET A 203 -1.20 -4.96 -18.29
CA MET A 203 -1.95 -5.60 -19.36
C MET A 203 -1.82 -4.82 -20.68
N VAL A 204 -1.87 -3.49 -20.62
CA VAL A 204 -1.93 -2.62 -21.80
C VAL A 204 -0.54 -2.35 -22.41
N MET A 205 0.53 -2.31 -21.60
CA MET A 205 1.89 -2.03 -22.09
C MET A 205 2.42 -3.07 -23.08
N HIS A 206 1.81 -4.26 -23.12
CA HIS A 206 2.16 -5.27 -24.11
C HIS A 206 1.68 -4.92 -25.53
N TYR A 207 0.60 -4.15 -25.63
CA TYR A 207 -0.09 -3.84 -26.88
C TYR A 207 0.10 -2.38 -27.32
N THR A 208 0.71 -1.55 -26.48
CA THR A 208 0.84 -0.12 -26.73
C THR A 208 2.33 0.24 -26.83
N PRO A 209 2.79 0.83 -27.96
CA PRO A 209 4.16 1.31 -28.06
C PRO A 209 4.37 2.49 -27.12
N GLY A 210 5.57 2.63 -26.56
CA GLY A 210 5.92 3.72 -25.64
C GLY A 210 5.72 3.37 -24.17
N LEU A 211 5.85 4.39 -23.32
CA LEU A 211 5.77 4.27 -21.87
C LEU A 211 4.33 4.40 -21.38
N VAL A 212 4.05 3.89 -20.18
CA VAL A 212 2.75 4.08 -19.52
C VAL A 212 2.91 5.07 -18.37
N LEU A 213 2.11 6.13 -18.39
CA LEU A 213 2.03 7.12 -17.33
C LEU A 213 0.82 6.80 -16.44
N LEU A 214 1.09 6.36 -15.21
CA LEU A 214 0.07 6.09 -14.19
C LEU A 214 -0.03 7.28 -13.24
N ILE A 215 -1.19 7.93 -13.22
CA ILE A 215 -1.52 9.04 -12.34
C ILE A 215 -2.54 8.57 -11.30
N SER A 216 -2.22 8.80 -10.03
CA SER A 216 -3.11 8.48 -8.91
C SER A 216 -3.33 9.73 -8.08
N THR A 217 -4.59 10.12 -7.87
CA THR A 217 -4.93 11.35 -7.14
C THR A 217 -6.29 11.22 -6.45
N GLU A 218 -6.62 12.20 -5.61
CA GLU A 218 -7.91 12.40 -4.97
C GLU A 218 -8.32 13.85 -5.16
N ASN A 219 -9.63 14.12 -5.21
CA ASN A 219 -10.15 15.47 -5.28
C ASN A 219 -11.00 15.75 -4.05
N MET A 220 -10.59 16.72 -3.25
CA MET A 220 -11.28 17.08 -2.02
C MET A 220 -12.36 18.14 -2.23
N THR A 221 -12.17 19.05 -3.19
CA THR A 221 -13.01 20.24 -3.39
C THR A 221 -14.49 19.90 -3.51
N LEU A 222 -14.85 18.94 -4.38
CA LEU A 222 -16.26 18.54 -4.54
C LEU A 222 -16.74 17.47 -3.55
N ASN A 223 -15.82 16.87 -2.80
CA ASN A 223 -16.12 15.72 -1.97
C ASN A 223 -16.07 16.03 -0.47
N PHE A 224 -15.97 17.30 -0.10
CA PHE A 224 -16.16 17.71 1.29
C PHE A 224 -17.61 17.49 1.70
N TYR A 225 -17.84 16.58 2.65
CA TYR A 225 -19.19 16.20 3.06
C TYR A 225 -19.79 17.29 3.93
N ARG A 226 -20.95 17.83 3.54
CA ARG A 226 -21.59 18.99 4.21
C ARG A 226 -22.72 18.64 5.19
N GLY A 227 -22.99 17.36 5.40
CA GLY A 227 -24.03 16.92 6.34
C GLY A 227 -23.47 16.60 7.73
N GLU A 228 -24.29 16.01 8.60
CA GLU A 228 -23.92 15.77 10.01
C GLU A 228 -23.74 14.29 10.36
N ASN A 229 -23.84 13.39 9.38
CA ASN A 229 -23.66 11.97 9.62
C ASN A 229 -22.20 11.65 10.01
N ARG A 230 -22.03 11.12 11.23
CA ARG A 230 -20.71 10.78 11.79
C ARG A 230 -19.89 9.84 10.90
N SER A 231 -20.50 8.86 10.24
CA SER A 231 -19.75 7.92 9.38
C SER A 231 -19.19 8.58 8.13
N MET A 232 -19.77 9.71 7.71
CA MET A 232 -19.35 10.48 6.54
C MET A 232 -18.41 11.63 6.93
N LEU A 233 -18.54 12.21 8.13
CA LEU A 233 -17.65 13.27 8.64
C LEU A 233 -16.19 12.83 8.79
N LEU A 234 -15.92 11.52 8.92
CA LEU A 234 -14.55 10.99 9.00
C LEU A 234 -13.68 11.41 7.82
N GLN A 235 -14.25 11.47 6.61
CA GLN A 235 -13.47 11.77 5.41
C GLN A 235 -12.91 13.20 5.43
N ASN A 236 -13.66 14.14 6.00
CA ASN A 236 -13.30 15.56 6.05
C ASN A 236 -11.99 15.76 6.82
N ILE A 237 -11.74 14.95 7.87
CA ILE A 237 -10.56 15.07 8.72
C ILE A 237 -9.37 14.27 8.19
N LEU A 238 -9.60 13.08 7.64
CA LEU A 238 -8.52 12.15 7.28
C LEU A 238 -7.85 12.50 5.95
N PHE A 239 -8.65 12.85 4.94
CA PHE A 239 -8.14 13.01 3.58
C PHE A 239 -7.40 14.32 3.40
N ARG A 240 -6.41 14.29 2.50
CA ARG A 240 -5.61 15.44 2.08
C ARG A 240 -5.41 15.37 0.57
N MET A 241 -5.14 16.52 -0.02
CA MET A 241 -4.85 16.57 -1.46
C MET A 241 -3.50 15.93 -1.73
N GLY A 242 -3.37 15.26 -2.88
CA GLY A 242 -2.11 14.65 -3.28
C GLY A 242 -2.22 14.01 -4.64
N CYS A 243 -1.06 13.74 -5.22
CA CYS A 243 -0.97 13.06 -6.51
C CYS A 243 0.37 12.31 -6.61
N SER A 244 0.36 11.17 -7.28
CA SER A 244 1.58 10.52 -7.75
C SER A 244 1.53 10.33 -9.27
N ALA A 245 2.66 10.61 -9.91
CA ALA A 245 2.90 10.32 -11.32
C ALA A 245 3.97 9.23 -11.41
N VAL A 246 3.65 8.11 -12.04
CA VAL A 246 4.50 6.91 -12.08
C VAL A 246 4.73 6.51 -13.52
N LEU A 247 5.99 6.38 -13.89
CA LEU A 247 6.39 6.01 -15.23
C LEU A 247 6.73 4.53 -15.32
N LEU A 248 5.92 3.78 -16.08
CA LEU A 248 6.07 2.35 -16.24
C LEU A 248 6.63 1.98 -17.62
N SER A 249 7.45 0.94 -17.64
CA SER A 249 8.09 0.39 -18.85
C SER A 249 8.04 -1.14 -18.85
N PRO A 250 7.92 -1.78 -20.02
CA PRO A 250 8.10 -3.23 -20.16
C PRO A 250 9.58 -3.65 -20.13
N THR A 251 10.51 -2.69 -20.19
CA THR A 251 11.96 -2.94 -20.21
C THR A 251 12.69 -2.22 -19.08
N GLU A 252 13.79 -2.82 -18.62
CA GLU A 252 14.64 -2.29 -17.54
C GLU A 252 15.33 -0.97 -17.90
N SER A 253 15.44 -0.65 -19.18
CA SER A 253 15.95 0.63 -19.66
C SER A 253 15.11 1.18 -20.79
N PHE A 254 15.18 2.51 -20.96
CA PHE A 254 14.50 3.23 -22.02
C PHE A 254 15.44 4.28 -22.61
N SER A 255 15.59 4.26 -23.94
CA SER A 255 16.41 5.23 -24.66
C SER A 255 15.63 6.52 -24.86
N LEU A 256 16.15 7.63 -24.37
CA LEU A 256 15.57 8.96 -24.60
C LEU A 256 15.96 9.53 -25.98
N GLY A 257 16.84 8.82 -26.71
CA GLY A 257 17.54 9.38 -27.86
C GLY A 257 18.78 10.20 -27.45
N ARG A 258 19.57 10.60 -28.45
CA ARG A 258 20.80 11.43 -28.26
C ARG A 258 21.81 10.84 -27.25
N GLY A 259 21.88 9.52 -27.15
CA GLY A 259 22.82 8.81 -26.27
C GLY A 259 22.44 8.77 -24.78
N ARG A 260 21.26 9.27 -24.39
CA ARG A 260 20.77 9.21 -23.00
C ARG A 260 19.85 8.00 -22.80
N THR A 261 20.06 7.29 -21.70
CA THR A 261 19.28 6.11 -21.32
C THR A 261 18.81 6.25 -19.88
N LEU A 262 17.50 6.07 -19.66
CA LEU A 262 16.95 5.91 -18.32
C LEU A 262 17.00 4.44 -17.93
N TYR A 263 17.31 4.19 -16.67
CA TYR A 263 17.28 2.86 -16.08
C TYR A 263 16.19 2.79 -15.03
N ALA A 264 15.52 1.65 -14.99
CA ALA A 264 14.46 1.39 -14.04
C ALA A 264 14.97 1.39 -12.60
N LYS A 265 14.24 2.07 -11.72
CA LYS A 265 14.44 2.00 -10.27
C LYS A 265 14.03 0.65 -9.72
N TYR A 266 12.86 0.17 -10.13
CA TYR A 266 12.24 -1.02 -9.58
C TYR A 266 11.73 -1.94 -10.69
N ARG A 267 11.80 -3.25 -10.43
CA ARG A 267 11.10 -4.28 -11.20
C ARG A 267 9.97 -4.86 -10.36
N LEU A 268 8.78 -4.98 -10.93
CA LEU A 268 7.65 -5.65 -10.31
C LEU A 268 7.93 -7.15 -10.24
N LYS A 269 8.06 -7.69 -9.03
CA LYS A 269 8.27 -9.12 -8.79
C LYS A 269 6.94 -9.88 -8.71
N ASP A 270 5.97 -9.32 -8.00
CA ASP A 270 4.66 -9.94 -7.79
C ASP A 270 3.58 -8.86 -7.61
N LEU A 271 2.36 -9.19 -7.99
CA LEU A 271 1.18 -8.35 -7.84
C LEU A 271 0.02 -9.24 -7.43
N VAL A 272 -0.53 -8.98 -6.25
CA VAL A 272 -1.59 -9.80 -5.65
C VAL A 272 -2.80 -8.92 -5.37
N ARG A 273 -3.94 -9.29 -5.94
CA ARG A 273 -5.22 -8.60 -5.76
C ARG A 273 -6.21 -9.51 -5.06
N THR A 274 -6.80 -9.02 -3.99
CA THR A 274 -7.93 -9.64 -3.30
C THR A 274 -9.12 -8.71 -3.41
N HIS A 275 -10.27 -9.25 -3.81
CA HIS A 275 -11.50 -8.48 -4.01
C HIS A 275 -12.68 -9.20 -3.37
N HIS A 276 -13.32 -8.57 -2.39
CA HIS A 276 -14.46 -9.13 -1.67
C HIS A 276 -15.78 -8.47 -2.07
N GLY A 277 -15.88 -7.87 -3.26
CA GLY A 277 -17.06 -7.11 -3.67
C GLY A 277 -18.33 -7.94 -3.83
N ALA A 278 -18.21 -9.26 -3.88
CA ALA A 278 -19.35 -10.19 -3.85
C ALA A 278 -19.99 -10.35 -2.46
N SER A 279 -19.33 -9.87 -1.40
CA SER A 279 -19.84 -9.86 -0.02
C SER A 279 -20.55 -8.55 0.25
N ASP A 280 -21.83 -8.59 0.67
CA ASP A 280 -22.61 -7.39 1.01
C ASP A 280 -21.93 -6.52 2.06
N ASP A 281 -21.34 -7.14 3.09
CA ASP A 281 -20.57 -6.44 4.13
C ASP A 281 -19.43 -5.64 3.51
N SER A 282 -18.66 -6.27 2.60
CA SER A 282 -17.49 -5.65 1.98
C SER A 282 -17.88 -4.62 0.92
N TYR A 283 -18.95 -4.87 0.18
CA TYR A 283 -19.51 -3.94 -0.78
C TYR A 283 -20.02 -2.65 -0.12
N ARG A 284 -20.73 -2.78 1.02
CA ARG A 284 -21.39 -1.65 1.71
C ARG A 284 -20.54 -0.97 2.78
N CYS A 285 -19.41 -1.54 3.20
CA CYS A 285 -18.62 -0.98 4.30
C CYS A 285 -18.00 0.39 3.99
N VAL A 286 -17.73 0.71 2.73
CA VAL A 286 -17.35 2.06 2.28
C VAL A 286 -18.17 2.36 1.04
N TYR A 287 -19.15 3.24 1.18
CA TYR A 287 -20.17 3.42 0.14
C TYR A 287 -20.56 4.89 0.01
N GLN A 288 -20.60 5.39 -1.22
CA GLN A 288 -21.06 6.74 -1.51
C GLN A 288 -22.59 6.75 -1.61
N THR A 289 -23.24 7.55 -0.77
CA THR A 289 -24.70 7.64 -0.67
C THR A 289 -25.11 9.01 -0.14
N THR A 290 -26.40 9.30 -0.16
CA THR A 290 -26.97 10.44 0.57
C THR A 290 -27.19 10.08 2.03
N ASP A 291 -27.05 11.06 2.92
CA ASP A 291 -27.57 10.99 4.28
C ASP A 291 -29.09 11.24 4.32
N ASP A 292 -29.65 11.27 5.53
CA ASP A 292 -31.09 11.48 5.77
C ASP A 292 -31.58 12.88 5.33
N ALA A 293 -30.66 13.85 5.18
CA ALA A 293 -30.94 15.19 4.69
C ALA A 293 -30.72 15.32 3.16
N GLY A 294 -30.39 14.23 2.47
CA GLY A 294 -30.14 14.22 1.03
C GLY A 294 -28.74 14.72 0.64
N VAL A 295 -27.83 14.94 1.60
CA VAL A 295 -26.46 15.39 1.33
C VAL A 295 -25.61 14.19 0.95
N ILE A 296 -24.94 14.26 -0.20
CA ILE A 296 -24.05 13.21 -0.69
C ILE A 296 -22.77 13.17 0.16
N GLY A 297 -22.39 11.98 0.60
CA GLY A 297 -21.12 11.72 1.28
C GLY A 297 -20.66 10.28 1.09
N VAL A 298 -19.47 9.94 1.60
CA VAL A 298 -19.00 8.55 1.64
C VAL A 298 -19.12 8.03 3.07
N SER A 299 -20.03 7.10 3.28
CA SER A 299 -20.20 6.46 4.58
C SER A 299 -19.08 5.44 4.81
N ILE A 300 -18.31 5.63 5.87
CA ILE A 300 -17.32 4.67 6.37
C ILE A 300 -17.96 3.88 7.51
N GLY A 301 -18.40 2.66 7.19
CA GLY A 301 -19.15 1.80 8.10
C GLY A 301 -18.30 1.14 9.19
N LYS A 302 -18.93 0.80 10.32
CA LYS A 302 -18.28 0.10 11.45
C LYS A 302 -17.75 -1.30 11.08
N THR A 303 -18.15 -1.86 9.94
CA THR A 303 -17.70 -3.16 9.43
C THR A 303 -16.40 -3.11 8.63
N VAL A 304 -15.87 -1.91 8.33
CA VAL A 304 -14.61 -1.73 7.60
C VAL A 304 -13.46 -2.57 8.16
N PRO A 305 -13.20 -2.61 9.48
CA PRO A 305 -12.08 -3.37 10.00
C PRO A 305 -12.25 -4.87 9.76
N LYS A 306 -13.44 -5.42 10.01
CA LYS A 306 -13.76 -6.82 9.71
C LYS A 306 -13.46 -7.16 8.25
N CYS A 307 -13.90 -6.31 7.33
CA CYS A 307 -13.68 -6.51 5.89
C CYS A 307 -12.19 -6.37 5.52
N ALA A 308 -11.50 -5.40 6.11
CA ALA A 308 -10.07 -5.17 5.91
C ALA A 308 -9.21 -6.33 6.41
N GLY A 309 -9.47 -6.81 7.62
CA GLY A 309 -8.77 -7.95 8.21
C GLY A 309 -8.90 -9.20 7.35
N LYS A 310 -10.11 -9.52 6.90
CA LYS A 310 -10.35 -10.67 6.02
C LYS A 310 -9.63 -10.54 4.68
N ALA A 311 -9.74 -9.38 4.02
CA ALA A 311 -9.10 -9.14 2.74
C ALA A 311 -7.56 -9.17 2.84
N LEU A 312 -7.02 -8.59 3.92
CA LEU A 312 -5.59 -8.61 4.25
C LEU A 312 -5.11 -10.05 4.48
N GLN A 313 -5.82 -10.84 5.28
CA GLN A 313 -5.46 -12.22 5.57
C GLN A 313 -5.29 -13.05 4.29
N GLU A 314 -6.29 -13.03 3.41
CA GLU A 314 -6.25 -13.78 2.15
C GLU A 314 -5.16 -13.25 1.20
N ASN A 315 -4.96 -11.93 1.17
CA ASN A 315 -3.89 -11.32 0.39
C ASN A 315 -2.51 -11.78 0.88
N MET A 316 -2.27 -11.69 2.19
CA MET A 316 -1.01 -12.10 2.83
C MET A 316 -0.72 -13.58 2.61
N ILE A 317 -1.72 -14.46 2.76
CA ILE A 317 -1.55 -15.90 2.49
C ILE A 317 -0.97 -16.10 1.09
N THR A 318 -1.48 -15.36 0.09
CA THR A 318 -1.00 -15.46 -1.29
C THR A 318 0.39 -14.83 -1.46
N VAL A 319 0.62 -13.66 -0.88
CA VAL A 319 1.91 -12.95 -0.93
C VAL A 319 3.03 -13.80 -0.32
N PHE A 320 2.86 -14.30 0.91
CA PHE A 320 3.89 -15.10 1.58
C PHE A 320 4.10 -16.44 0.86
N LYS A 321 3.04 -17.13 0.43
CA LYS A 321 3.19 -18.38 -0.36
C LYS A 321 4.07 -18.21 -1.60
N ARG A 322 4.01 -17.06 -2.26
CA ARG A 322 4.78 -16.78 -3.49
C ARG A 322 6.15 -16.17 -3.24
N ASN A 323 6.38 -15.52 -2.09
CA ASN A 323 7.56 -14.70 -1.85
C ASN A 323 8.46 -15.15 -0.70
N LEU A 324 8.09 -16.19 0.06
CA LEU A 324 8.90 -16.71 1.16
C LEU A 324 10.31 -17.13 0.70
N PRO A 325 11.37 -16.64 1.36
CA PRO A 325 12.73 -17.06 1.06
C PRO A 325 12.95 -18.53 1.50
N PRO A 326 13.90 -19.25 0.87
CA PRO A 326 14.20 -20.64 1.23
C PRO A 326 14.51 -20.85 2.72
N SER A 327 15.15 -19.88 3.37
CA SER A 327 15.43 -19.90 4.81
C SER A 327 14.16 -19.96 5.67
N GLU A 328 13.11 -19.23 5.27
CA GLU A 328 11.83 -19.24 5.98
C GLU A 328 11.00 -20.48 5.63
N VAL A 329 11.11 -21.02 4.41
CA VAL A 329 10.55 -22.32 4.05
C VAL A 329 11.16 -23.42 4.91
N LEU A 330 12.49 -23.42 5.09
CA LEU A 330 13.17 -24.36 5.97
C LEU A 330 12.71 -24.20 7.43
N ARG A 331 12.59 -22.97 7.93
CA ARG A 331 12.07 -22.71 9.29
C ARG A 331 10.64 -23.22 9.47
N PHE A 332 9.80 -23.05 8.44
CA PHE A 332 8.44 -23.60 8.42
C PHE A 332 8.45 -25.13 8.44
N LEU A 333 9.32 -25.78 7.64
CA LEU A 333 9.44 -27.24 7.63
C LEU A 333 9.92 -27.78 8.97
N VAL A 334 10.95 -27.19 9.56
CA VAL A 334 11.44 -27.54 10.90
C VAL A 334 10.35 -27.37 11.94
N HIS A 335 9.64 -26.23 11.93
CA HIS A 335 8.50 -25.99 12.82
C HIS A 335 7.38 -27.02 12.60
N SER A 336 7.04 -27.33 11.36
CA SER A 336 5.99 -28.31 11.04
C SER A 336 6.36 -29.74 11.43
N LEU A 337 7.63 -30.13 11.29
CA LEU A 337 8.13 -31.44 11.72
C LEU A 337 8.17 -31.53 13.24
N TRP A 338 8.58 -30.47 13.93
CA TRP A 338 8.48 -30.36 15.38
C TRP A 338 7.04 -30.54 15.85
N ARG A 339 6.10 -29.86 15.19
CA ARG A 339 4.65 -29.88 15.48
C ARG A 339 3.94 -31.17 15.04
N ARG A 340 4.49 -32.00 14.15
CA ARG A 340 3.88 -33.27 13.72
C ARG A 340 4.57 -34.52 14.28
N GLY A 341 5.76 -34.38 14.87
CA GLY A 341 6.62 -35.51 15.26
C GLY A 341 7.16 -35.44 16.70
N LEU A 342 8.48 -35.26 16.82
CA LEU A 342 9.29 -35.52 18.02
C LEU A 342 8.81 -34.76 19.27
N GLY A 343 8.40 -33.49 19.14
CA GLY A 343 7.95 -32.70 20.29
C GLY A 343 6.57 -33.11 20.81
N TYR A 344 5.69 -33.69 19.98
CA TYR A 344 4.44 -34.31 20.46
C TYR A 344 4.72 -35.62 21.21
N LYS A 345 5.67 -36.42 20.72
CA LYS A 345 6.12 -37.67 21.38
C LYS A 345 6.84 -37.41 22.72
N LEU A 346 7.53 -36.27 22.85
CA LEU A 346 8.26 -35.87 24.07
C LEU A 346 7.44 -34.99 25.02
N GLY A 347 6.17 -34.66 24.69
CA GLY A 347 5.31 -33.81 25.53
C GLY A 347 5.72 -32.33 25.60
N LEU A 348 6.66 -31.90 24.76
CA LEU A 348 7.25 -30.55 24.71
C LEU A 348 6.59 -29.62 23.67
N CYS A 349 5.61 -30.12 22.91
CA CYS A 349 4.83 -29.34 21.94
C CYS A 349 3.63 -28.60 22.57
N TYR A 350 3.76 -28.15 23.81
CA TYR A 350 2.76 -27.31 24.46
C TYR A 350 3.45 -26.08 25.02
N ASP A 351 2.93 -24.91 24.68
CA ASP A 351 3.32 -23.69 25.38
C ASP A 351 2.61 -23.72 26.73
N ILE A 352 3.36 -23.48 27.81
CA ILE A 352 2.78 -23.34 29.16
C ILE A 352 2.40 -21.87 29.31
N VAL A 353 1.09 -21.61 29.36
CA VAL A 353 0.55 -20.28 29.56
C VAL A 353 -0.17 -20.25 30.89
N GLU A 354 0.03 -19.17 31.65
CA GLU A 354 -0.68 -18.96 32.91
C GLU A 354 -2.07 -18.37 32.61
N LYS A 355 -3.12 -19.14 32.94
CA LYS A 355 -4.51 -18.68 32.90
C LYS A 355 -5.09 -18.79 34.30
N ASP A 356 -5.61 -17.68 34.82
CA ASP A 356 -6.24 -17.61 36.15
C ASP A 356 -5.34 -18.18 37.27
N GLY A 357 -4.03 -17.89 37.21
CA GLY A 357 -3.03 -18.37 38.18
C GLY A 357 -2.69 -19.86 38.09
N LYS A 358 -3.09 -20.55 37.01
CA LYS A 358 -2.80 -21.98 36.79
C LYS A 358 -2.04 -22.20 35.47
N PRO A 359 -1.00 -23.07 35.46
CA PRO A 359 -0.30 -23.42 34.24
C PRO A 359 -1.18 -24.31 33.35
N CYS A 360 -1.58 -23.79 32.20
CA CYS A 360 -2.34 -24.52 31.18
C CYS A 360 -1.45 -24.85 29.99
N LYS A 361 -1.54 -26.10 29.51
CA LYS A 361 -0.89 -26.53 28.25
C LYS A 361 -1.72 -26.04 27.07
N VAL A 362 -1.16 -25.13 26.28
CA VAL A 362 -1.81 -24.60 25.08
C VAL A 362 -1.05 -25.10 23.85
N ARG A 363 -1.76 -25.26 22.72
CA ARG A 363 -1.10 -25.61 21.46
C ARG A 363 -0.10 -24.51 21.09
N PRO A 364 1.07 -24.84 20.52
CA PRO A 364 2.08 -23.86 20.17
C PRO A 364 1.52 -22.86 19.18
N ALA A 365 1.92 -21.60 19.28
CA ALA A 365 1.50 -20.57 18.33
C ALA A 365 1.72 -21.00 16.86
N PRO A 366 0.85 -20.60 15.92
CA PRO A 366 1.04 -20.89 14.50
C PRO A 366 2.37 -20.31 13.99
N PHE A 367 2.96 -20.95 12.98
CA PHE A 367 4.17 -20.43 12.34
C PHE A 367 3.90 -19.05 11.75
N LYS A 368 4.63 -18.05 12.25
CA LYS A 368 4.61 -16.69 11.72
C LYS A 368 5.89 -16.41 10.95
N PRO A 369 5.85 -16.11 9.64
CA PRO A 369 7.03 -15.69 8.90
C PRO A 369 7.59 -14.37 9.44
N VAL A 370 8.92 -14.26 9.50
CA VAL A 370 9.55 -13.00 9.92
C VAL A 370 9.55 -12.06 8.72
N ILE A 371 8.74 -10.99 8.79
CA ILE A 371 8.48 -10.10 7.65
C ILE A 371 9.76 -9.45 7.12
N SER A 372 10.66 -9.02 8.00
CA SER A 372 11.95 -8.42 7.64
C SER A 372 12.89 -9.36 6.87
N ARG A 373 12.66 -10.68 6.90
CA ARG A 373 13.40 -11.64 6.05
C ARG A 373 12.81 -11.74 4.65
N VAL A 374 11.56 -11.33 4.46
CA VAL A 374 10.82 -11.39 3.20
C VAL A 374 10.85 -10.06 2.46
N PHE A 375 10.77 -8.95 3.18
CA PHE A 375 10.76 -7.60 2.63
C PHE A 375 11.69 -6.70 3.44
N ASP A 376 12.43 -5.85 2.72
CA ASP A 376 13.41 -4.94 3.30
C ASP A 376 12.74 -3.59 3.64
N HIS A 377 11.72 -3.19 2.87
CA HIS A 377 10.95 -1.97 3.08
C HIS A 377 9.44 -2.24 2.97
N LEU A 378 8.66 -1.54 3.80
CA LEU A 378 7.21 -1.67 3.87
C LEU A 378 6.55 -0.32 3.58
N CYS A 379 5.46 -0.35 2.82
CA CYS A 379 4.62 0.79 2.49
C CYS A 379 3.16 0.38 2.72
N PHE A 380 2.65 0.65 3.93
CA PHE A 380 1.25 0.47 4.28
C PHE A 380 0.46 1.76 4.05
N HIS A 381 -0.56 1.68 3.20
CA HIS A 381 -1.44 2.82 2.90
C HIS A 381 -1.87 3.60 4.15
N THR A 382 -1.70 4.92 4.10
CA THR A 382 -2.03 5.88 5.17
C THR A 382 -3.53 6.12 5.37
N GLY A 383 -4.30 5.08 5.67
CA GLY A 383 -5.74 5.20 5.93
C GLY A 383 -6.09 6.09 7.13
N GLY A 384 -5.21 6.13 8.13
CA GLY A 384 -5.33 6.86 9.38
C GLY A 384 -4.53 6.16 10.49
N ARG A 385 -4.26 6.85 11.60
CA ARG A 385 -3.41 6.31 12.69
C ARG A 385 -3.88 4.95 13.20
N GLY A 386 -5.18 4.79 13.48
CA GLY A 386 -5.72 3.53 13.97
C GLY A 386 -5.50 2.33 13.04
N VAL A 387 -5.49 2.56 11.71
CA VAL A 387 -5.19 1.50 10.73
C VAL A 387 -3.72 1.11 10.82
N LEU A 388 -2.81 2.09 10.91
CA LEU A 388 -1.37 1.84 11.03
C LEU A 388 -1.02 1.15 12.35
N ASP A 389 -1.62 1.59 13.46
CA ASP A 389 -1.42 1.00 14.79
C ASP A 389 -1.86 -0.48 14.79
N GLU A 390 -2.97 -0.81 14.13
CA GLU A 390 -3.36 -2.22 13.99
C GLU A 390 -2.40 -3.00 13.09
N MET A 391 -1.99 -2.44 11.95
CA MET A 391 -1.02 -3.13 11.08
C MET A 391 0.28 -3.44 11.81
N GLU A 392 0.78 -2.49 12.60
CA GLU A 392 1.97 -2.68 13.45
C GLU A 392 1.77 -3.83 14.43
N HIS A 393 0.63 -3.83 15.15
CA HIS A 393 0.31 -4.86 16.12
C HIS A 393 0.17 -6.25 15.49
N LEU A 394 -0.60 -6.39 14.41
CA LEU A 394 -0.87 -7.67 13.75
C LEU A 394 0.37 -8.33 13.18
N LEU A 395 1.19 -7.51 12.54
CA LEU A 395 2.38 -7.93 11.84
C LEU A 395 3.60 -7.98 12.77
N ASN A 396 3.43 -7.55 14.03
CA ASN A 396 4.48 -7.44 15.04
C ASN A 396 5.69 -6.67 14.47
N LEU A 397 5.40 -5.49 13.92
CA LEU A 397 6.37 -4.61 13.30
C LEU A 397 6.98 -3.68 14.35
N ASN A 398 8.18 -3.19 14.08
CA ASN A 398 8.82 -2.17 14.89
C ASN A 398 8.59 -0.76 14.30
N GLU A 399 9.02 0.26 15.04
CA GLU A 399 8.89 1.67 14.65
C GLU A 399 9.58 1.98 13.31
N GLU A 400 10.76 1.43 13.07
CA GLU A 400 11.52 1.64 11.82
C GLU A 400 10.76 1.10 10.60
N GLN A 401 10.14 -0.07 10.75
CA GLN A 401 9.32 -0.69 9.71
C GLN A 401 8.05 0.11 9.40
N MET A 402 7.52 0.83 10.39
CA MET A 402 6.34 1.69 10.25
C MET A 402 6.68 3.14 9.86
N ALA A 403 7.96 3.51 9.90
CA ALA A 403 8.40 4.89 9.76
C ALA A 403 7.88 5.57 8.49
N ALA A 404 7.94 4.90 7.33
CA ALA A 404 7.49 5.49 6.07
C ALA A 404 5.99 5.80 6.04
N SER A 405 5.15 4.88 6.51
CA SER A 405 3.70 5.07 6.59
C SER A 405 3.33 6.13 7.63
N ARG A 406 4.00 6.15 8.79
CA ARG A 406 3.76 7.15 9.83
C ARG A 406 4.21 8.55 9.41
N ALA A 407 5.39 8.66 8.81
CA ALA A 407 5.91 9.91 8.24
C ALA A 407 4.99 10.46 7.15
N THR A 408 4.54 9.59 6.24
CA THR A 408 3.61 9.99 5.17
C THR A 408 2.28 10.46 5.76
N LEU A 409 1.70 9.73 6.71
CA LEU A 409 0.44 10.13 7.34
C LEU A 409 0.57 11.47 8.07
N PHE A 410 1.68 11.69 8.78
CA PHE A 410 1.90 12.92 9.52
C PHE A 410 2.12 14.10 8.59
N ARG A 411 2.94 13.95 7.54
CA ARG A 411 3.32 15.04 6.65
C ARG A 411 2.27 15.37 5.60
N TYR A 412 1.69 14.34 4.99
CA TYR A 412 0.81 14.46 3.83
C TYR A 412 -0.63 14.02 4.11
N GLY A 413 -0.91 13.36 5.23
CA GLY A 413 -2.23 12.81 5.52
C GLY A 413 -2.60 11.61 4.65
N ASN A 414 -3.91 11.36 4.51
CA ASN A 414 -4.42 10.34 3.60
C ASN A 414 -4.63 10.94 2.21
N THR A 415 -3.66 10.76 1.31
CA THR A 415 -3.78 11.16 -0.10
C THR A 415 -4.40 10.05 -0.97
N SER A 416 -5.24 9.20 -0.35
CA SER A 416 -5.98 8.13 -1.02
C SER A 416 -5.06 7.17 -1.78
N SER A 417 -5.28 7.00 -3.08
CA SER A 417 -4.57 6.08 -3.96
C SER A 417 -3.08 6.41 -4.13
N SER A 418 -2.66 7.67 -3.90
CA SER A 418 -1.26 8.05 -4.03
C SER A 418 -0.41 7.80 -2.78
N SER A 419 -0.99 7.57 -1.59
CA SER A 419 -0.23 7.49 -0.32
C SER A 419 0.96 6.54 -0.37
N VAL A 420 0.77 5.35 -0.94
CA VAL A 420 1.82 4.31 -1.03
C VAL A 420 3.04 4.73 -1.85
N TRP A 421 2.92 5.76 -2.70
CA TRP A 421 4.05 6.34 -3.45
C TRP A 421 4.81 7.39 -2.65
N TYR A 422 4.13 8.15 -1.79
CA TYR A 422 4.81 9.02 -0.82
C TYR A 422 5.63 8.18 0.18
N GLU A 423 5.09 7.04 0.61
CA GLU A 423 5.82 6.08 1.45
C GLU A 423 7.06 5.52 0.77
N LEU A 424 7.00 5.28 -0.55
CA LEU A 424 8.17 4.87 -1.32
C LEU A 424 9.19 6.02 -1.47
N ALA A 425 8.72 7.25 -1.71
CA ALA A 425 9.60 8.43 -1.74
C ALA A 425 10.34 8.64 -0.41
N TYR A 426 9.70 8.36 0.72
CA TYR A 426 10.35 8.37 2.04
C TYR A 426 11.52 7.39 2.12
N HIS A 427 11.33 6.14 1.66
CA HIS A 427 12.40 5.14 1.62
C HIS A 427 13.53 5.53 0.66
N GLU A 428 13.21 6.21 -0.45
CA GLU A 428 14.24 6.73 -1.36
C GLU A 428 15.05 7.88 -0.74
N SER A 429 14.39 8.80 -0.05
CA SER A 429 14.99 10.00 0.56
C SER A 429 15.87 9.69 1.76
N THR A 430 15.50 8.69 2.55
CA THR A 430 16.33 8.20 3.66
C THR A 430 17.51 7.35 3.18
N HIS A 431 17.68 7.17 1.86
CA HIS A 431 18.71 6.35 1.23
C HIS A 431 18.77 4.90 1.76
N ALA A 432 17.65 4.39 2.29
CA ALA A 432 17.56 3.06 2.86
C ALA A 432 17.55 1.97 1.77
N VAL A 433 16.98 2.27 0.60
CA VAL A 433 16.86 1.34 -0.52
C VAL A 433 18.21 1.10 -1.19
N ARG A 434 18.52 -0.17 -1.47
CA ARG A 434 19.75 -0.61 -2.15
C ARG A 434 19.39 -1.52 -3.32
N PRO A 435 20.28 -1.70 -4.31
CA PRO A 435 20.09 -2.71 -5.35
C PRO A 435 19.76 -4.08 -4.74
N GLY A 436 18.66 -4.70 -5.20
CA GLY A 436 18.15 -5.96 -4.68
C GLY A 436 17.16 -5.84 -3.51
N SER A 437 17.02 -4.67 -2.88
CA SER A 437 16.01 -4.43 -1.83
C SER A 437 14.61 -4.77 -2.34
N ARG A 438 13.84 -5.46 -1.51
CA ARG A 438 12.44 -5.83 -1.75
C ARG A 438 11.52 -4.88 -1.02
N VAL A 439 10.66 -4.18 -1.75
CA VAL A 439 9.66 -3.28 -1.17
C VAL A 439 8.28 -3.91 -1.31
N TRP A 440 7.52 -3.92 -0.22
CA TRP A 440 6.12 -4.34 -0.23
C TRP A 440 5.22 -3.12 -0.07
N GLN A 441 4.51 -2.76 -1.14
CA GLN A 441 3.41 -1.80 -1.10
C GLN A 441 2.10 -2.53 -0.93
N ILE A 442 1.28 -2.07 0.02
CA ILE A 442 -0.06 -2.60 0.26
C ILE A 442 -1.08 -1.48 0.41
N SER A 443 -2.22 -1.65 -0.26
CA SER A 443 -3.30 -0.67 -0.30
C SER A 443 -4.66 -1.32 -0.13
N PHE A 444 -5.58 -0.57 0.47
CA PHE A 444 -6.94 -0.99 0.75
C PHE A 444 -7.95 -0.06 0.06
N GLY A 445 -9.11 -0.58 -0.34
CA GLY A 445 -10.12 0.22 -1.05
C GLY A 445 -11.52 -0.36 -0.91
N SER A 446 -12.54 0.38 -1.35
CA SER A 446 -13.96 0.00 -1.25
C SER A 446 -14.30 -1.28 -2.04
N GLY A 447 -15.44 -1.91 -1.73
CA GLY A 447 -15.82 -3.23 -2.26
C GLY A 447 -15.15 -4.39 -1.53
N PHE A 448 -14.72 -4.18 -0.29
CA PHE A 448 -13.34 -4.24 0.15
C PHE A 448 -12.30 -4.96 -0.74
N LYS A 449 -11.27 -4.21 -1.13
CA LYS A 449 -10.12 -4.68 -1.91
C LYS A 449 -8.85 -4.56 -1.08
N CYS A 450 -7.95 -5.54 -1.21
CA CYS A 450 -6.60 -5.49 -0.68
C CYS A 450 -5.64 -5.83 -1.82
N ASN A 451 -4.74 -4.90 -2.16
CA ASN A 451 -3.80 -5.06 -3.27
C ASN A 451 -2.37 -4.90 -2.77
N SER A 452 -1.50 -5.83 -3.15
CA SER A 452 -0.08 -5.85 -2.80
C SER A 452 0.78 -5.85 -4.06
N ALA A 453 1.74 -4.93 -4.13
CA ALA A 453 2.80 -4.93 -5.14
C ALA A 453 4.15 -5.17 -4.47
N ILE A 454 4.90 -6.14 -4.99
CA ILE A 454 6.25 -6.45 -4.52
C ILE A 454 7.24 -5.95 -5.55
N TRP A 455 8.07 -4.99 -5.16
CA TRP A 455 9.11 -4.40 -5.99
C TRP A 455 10.48 -4.93 -5.61
N VAL A 456 11.37 -5.00 -6.59
CA VAL A 456 12.80 -5.26 -6.37
C VAL A 456 13.58 -4.11 -6.98
N ALA A 457 14.38 -3.41 -6.18
CA ALA A 457 15.28 -2.37 -6.66
C ALA A 457 16.29 -2.99 -7.65
N THR A 458 16.43 -2.38 -8.83
CA THR A 458 17.29 -2.95 -9.89
C THR A 458 18.77 -2.78 -9.56
N ARG A 459 19.63 -3.44 -10.36
CA ARG A 459 21.08 -3.23 -10.28
C ARG A 459 21.51 -1.79 -10.59
N HIS A 460 20.69 -1.05 -11.34
CA HIS A 460 20.93 0.32 -11.76
C HIS A 460 20.34 1.36 -10.79
N TYR A 461 19.71 0.93 -9.69
CA TYR A 461 19.05 1.83 -8.74
C TYR A 461 19.96 2.99 -8.29
N ARG A 462 21.25 2.73 -8.01
CA ARG A 462 22.22 3.76 -7.59
C ARG A 462 22.55 4.82 -8.65
N SER A 463 22.26 4.54 -9.93
CA SER A 463 22.42 5.50 -11.02
C SER A 463 21.13 6.26 -11.35
N THR A 464 20.05 6.03 -10.57
CA THR A 464 18.78 6.76 -10.71
C THR A 464 18.72 7.93 -9.75
N ILE A 465 17.81 8.87 -10.03
CA ILE A 465 17.61 10.06 -9.19
C ILE A 465 16.54 9.70 -8.14
N PRO A 466 16.83 9.76 -6.83
CA PRO A 466 15.82 9.49 -5.82
C PRO A 466 14.68 10.51 -5.89
N THR A 467 13.47 10.09 -5.56
CA THR A 467 12.30 10.94 -5.38
C THR A 467 12.36 11.53 -3.99
N ILE A 468 12.45 12.86 -3.93
CA ILE A 468 12.53 13.60 -2.67
C ILE A 468 11.18 13.51 -1.98
N PHE A 469 11.18 13.13 -0.71
CA PHE A 469 9.99 12.97 0.10
C PHE A 469 9.41 14.30 0.53
N ASP A 470 10.26 15.26 0.87
CA ASP A 470 9.89 16.62 1.27
C ASP A 470 10.95 17.60 0.76
N HIS A 471 10.59 18.46 -0.20
CA HIS A 471 11.50 19.46 -0.76
C HIS A 471 11.83 20.58 0.25
N GLN A 472 10.99 20.80 1.26
CA GLN A 472 11.20 21.82 2.30
C GLN A 472 12.14 21.31 3.41
N ASP A 473 12.09 20.01 3.71
CA ASP A 473 13.03 19.31 4.60
C ASP A 473 13.55 18.03 3.93
N PRO A 474 14.60 18.11 3.09
CA PRO A 474 15.15 16.93 2.40
C PRO A 474 15.66 15.83 3.34
N GLU A 475 15.95 16.17 4.60
CA GLU A 475 16.36 15.25 5.64
C GLU A 475 15.19 14.85 6.56
N TYR A 476 13.94 15.02 6.12
CA TYR A 476 12.77 14.67 6.91
C TYR A 476 12.79 13.19 7.28
N THR A 477 12.56 12.90 8.56
CA THR A 477 12.44 11.53 9.06
C THR A 477 11.28 11.41 10.03
N TRP A 478 10.80 10.19 10.20
CA TRP A 478 9.82 9.89 11.24
C TRP A 478 10.31 10.26 12.65
N SER A 479 11.61 10.10 12.90
CA SER A 479 12.23 10.49 14.17
C SER A 479 12.14 11.99 14.45
N LYS A 480 12.29 12.84 13.41
CA LYS A 480 12.05 14.29 13.53
C LYS A 480 10.56 14.59 13.71
N ALA A 481 9.70 13.88 12.97
CA ALA A 481 8.25 14.10 13.01
C ALA A 481 7.65 13.83 14.39
N LYS A 482 8.07 12.75 15.07
CA LYS A 482 7.52 12.35 16.38
C LYS A 482 7.86 13.30 17.53
N GLU A 483 8.83 14.20 17.35
CA GLU A 483 9.14 15.24 18.32
C GLU A 483 8.08 16.35 18.32
N LYS A 484 7.33 16.50 17.22
CA LYS A 484 6.23 17.45 17.10
C LYS A 484 4.91 16.79 17.58
N PRO A 485 4.07 17.49 18.37
CA PRO A 485 2.80 16.93 18.81
C PRO A 485 1.83 16.77 17.63
N TYR A 486 0.91 15.79 17.72
CA TYR A 486 -0.26 15.70 16.84
C TYR A 486 -1.37 16.71 17.24
N ALA A 487 -1.06 17.63 18.16
CA ALA A 487 -2.05 18.35 18.93
C ALA A 487 -2.79 19.35 18.06
N LEU A 488 -4.09 19.49 18.33
CA LEU A 488 -4.81 20.67 17.89
C LEU A 488 -4.30 21.88 18.68
N GLU A 489 -4.34 23.05 18.07
CA GLU A 489 -4.11 24.33 18.74
C GLU A 489 -4.99 24.47 20.00
N ASP A 490 -4.40 25.00 21.08
CA ASP A 490 -5.00 25.03 22.43
C ASP A 490 -6.40 25.64 22.45
N ASP A 491 -6.66 26.64 21.62
CA ASP A 491 -7.96 27.30 21.55
C ASP A 491 -9.04 26.41 20.93
N ILE A 492 -8.69 25.53 19.99
CA ILE A 492 -9.60 24.51 19.43
C ILE A 492 -9.76 23.34 20.40
N GLN A 493 -8.69 22.93 21.12
CA GLN A 493 -8.79 21.88 22.13
C GLN A 493 -9.73 22.29 23.27
N ASN A 494 -9.55 23.51 23.78
CA ASN A 494 -10.34 24.05 24.88
C ASN A 494 -11.68 24.62 24.43
N MET A 495 -11.98 24.62 23.12
CA MET A 495 -13.25 25.08 22.59
C MET A 495 -14.38 24.19 23.10
N ILE A 496 -15.26 24.76 23.91
CA ILE A 496 -16.54 24.16 24.25
C ILE A 496 -17.49 24.56 23.13
N PHE A 497 -17.63 23.70 22.11
CA PHE A 497 -18.63 23.95 21.04
C PHE A 497 -20.07 24.05 21.61
N GLU A 498 -20.29 23.56 22.84
CA GLU A 498 -21.55 23.58 23.59
C GLU A 498 -21.95 24.96 24.16
N ASP A 499 -21.11 26.01 24.07
CA ASP A 499 -21.55 27.40 24.40
C ASP A 499 -22.56 27.96 23.36
N SER A 500 -23.04 27.12 22.45
CA SER A 500 -24.20 27.37 21.59
C SER A 500 -25.28 26.26 21.61
N CYS A 501 -25.16 25.18 22.41
CA CYS A 501 -26.27 24.26 22.71
C CYS A 501 -25.90 23.23 23.80
N GLN A 502 -26.89 22.95 24.65
CA GLN A 502 -26.77 22.16 25.89
C GLN A 502 -26.11 20.78 25.72
N VAL A 503 -25.24 20.53 26.70
CA VAL A 503 -24.40 19.36 26.96
C VAL A 503 -25.15 18.02 26.84
N TYR A 504 -24.66 17.14 25.96
CA TYR A 504 -24.72 15.70 26.16
C TYR A 504 -23.28 15.16 26.16
N ARG A 505 -22.69 15.05 27.36
CA ARG A 505 -21.47 14.28 27.58
C ARG A 505 -21.81 12.81 27.38
N ASP A 506 -21.58 12.30 26.19
CA ASP A 506 -21.72 10.87 25.91
C ASP A 506 -20.35 10.17 26.06
N GLU A 507 -20.13 9.56 27.24
CA GLU A 507 -18.99 8.67 27.52
C GLU A 507 -18.97 7.42 26.61
N GLN A 508 -20.03 7.18 25.81
CA GLN A 508 -20.09 6.06 24.87
C GLN A 508 -19.10 6.17 23.70
N ASP A 509 -18.68 7.35 23.28
CA ASP A 509 -17.92 7.52 22.03
C ASP A 509 -16.45 7.10 22.14
N THR A 510 -15.78 7.40 23.26
CA THR A 510 -14.42 6.90 23.53
C THR A 510 -14.45 5.37 23.71
N GLN A 511 -15.48 4.87 24.40
CA GLN A 511 -15.73 3.45 24.51
C GLN A 511 -16.08 2.82 23.16
N GLU A 512 -16.70 3.51 22.20
CA GLU A 512 -16.99 2.96 20.87
C GLU A 512 -15.72 2.81 20.02
N TYR A 513 -14.81 3.79 20.04
CA TYR A 513 -13.51 3.66 19.37
C TYR A 513 -12.63 2.60 20.03
N GLU A 514 -12.59 2.56 21.37
CA GLU A 514 -11.85 1.52 22.09
C GLU A 514 -12.49 0.13 21.92
N ARG A 515 -13.83 0.02 21.89
CA ARG A 515 -14.53 -1.22 21.51
C ARG A 515 -14.32 -1.56 20.05
N PHE A 516 -14.17 -0.59 19.16
CA PHE A 516 -13.84 -0.81 17.75
C PHE A 516 -12.44 -1.41 17.64
N CYS A 517 -11.44 -0.81 18.28
CA CYS A 517 -10.09 -1.34 18.36
C CYS A 517 -10.09 -2.72 19.04
N ALA A 518 -10.77 -2.90 20.18
CA ALA A 518 -10.83 -4.18 20.89
C ALA A 518 -11.58 -5.28 20.13
N LYS A 519 -12.68 -4.96 19.43
CA LYS A 519 -13.40 -5.93 18.58
C LYS A 519 -12.62 -6.25 17.31
N PHE A 520 -11.92 -5.27 16.75
CA PHE A 520 -11.05 -5.47 15.61
C PHE A 520 -9.89 -6.39 16.01
N HIS A 521 -9.20 -6.05 17.10
CA HIS A 521 -8.16 -6.82 17.75
C HIS A 521 -8.60 -8.26 18.04
N SER A 522 -9.70 -8.46 18.77
CA SER A 522 -10.21 -9.80 19.12
C SER A 522 -10.58 -10.65 17.89
N ARG A 523 -11.13 -10.04 16.82
CA ARG A 523 -11.44 -10.77 15.58
C ARG A 523 -10.18 -11.13 14.81
N LEU A 524 -9.22 -10.24 14.76
CA LEU A 524 -7.94 -10.49 14.12
C LEU A 524 -7.14 -11.56 14.89
N GLU A 525 -7.18 -11.55 16.22
CA GLU A 525 -6.65 -12.62 17.07
C GLU A 525 -7.27 -13.98 16.73
N GLN A 526 -8.60 -14.02 16.56
CA GLN A 526 -9.34 -15.22 16.20
C GLN A 526 -9.00 -15.72 14.79
N ASP A 527 -8.96 -14.81 13.81
CA ASP A 527 -8.71 -15.15 12.41
C ASP A 527 -7.23 -15.53 12.15
N PHE A 528 -6.29 -14.95 12.88
CA PHE A 528 -4.84 -15.18 12.74
C PHE A 528 -4.22 -16.10 13.80
N GLY A 529 -5.02 -16.63 14.74
CA GLY A 529 -4.57 -17.59 15.76
C GLY A 529 -3.58 -16.99 16.77
N LEU A 530 -3.75 -15.71 17.06
CA LEU A 530 -2.94 -14.95 18.00
C LEU A 530 -3.68 -14.84 19.33
N ALA A 531 -3.31 -15.65 20.32
CA ALA A 531 -3.65 -15.31 21.69
C ALA A 531 -2.57 -14.34 22.18
N ALA A 532 -2.86 -13.04 22.29
CA ALA A 532 -1.99 -12.16 23.07
C ALA A 532 -2.20 -12.48 24.56
N ASN A 533 -1.10 -12.79 25.25
CA ASN A 533 -1.04 -12.67 26.70
C ASN A 533 -1.12 -11.18 27.04
N VAL A 534 -2.33 -10.66 27.25
CA VAL A 534 -2.54 -9.36 27.89
C VAL A 534 -2.86 -9.60 29.36
N ALA A 535 -1.80 -9.74 30.15
CA ALA A 535 -1.75 -9.48 31.59
C ALA A 535 -0.26 -9.18 31.87
N SER A 536 0.17 -7.98 32.23
CA SER A 536 -0.33 -7.12 33.28
C SER A 536 -0.08 -5.63 32.96
N LYS A 537 -1.04 -4.77 33.30
CA LYS A 537 -0.76 -3.36 33.58
C LYS A 537 0.12 -3.33 34.84
N GLN A 538 1.38 -2.92 34.71
CA GLN A 538 2.11 -2.38 35.85
C GLN A 538 1.80 -0.89 35.94
N GLU A 539 1.21 -0.50 37.07
CA GLU A 539 0.98 0.87 37.48
C GLU A 539 2.31 1.65 37.47
N LEU A 540 2.34 2.78 36.77
CA LEU A 540 3.37 3.80 36.96
C LEU A 540 3.07 4.50 38.29
N PRO A 541 4.04 4.59 39.23
CA PRO A 541 3.83 5.31 40.47
C PRO A 541 3.79 6.81 40.20
N ILE A 542 2.78 7.45 40.77
CA ILE A 542 2.72 8.89 41.00
C ILE A 542 3.89 9.24 41.93
N ILE A 543 4.80 10.10 41.49
CA ILE A 543 5.73 10.79 42.38
C ILE A 543 5.27 12.25 42.47
N SER A 544 5.05 12.64 43.73
CA SER A 544 4.69 13.97 44.24
C SER A 544 5.61 15.09 43.78
#